data_AF-A0AAD6MLU1-F1
#
_entry.id   AF-A0AAD6MLU1-F1
#
_cell.length_a   1.000
_cell.length_b   1.000
_cell.length_c   1.000
_cell.angle_alpha   90.00
_cell.angle_beta   90.00
_cell.angle_gamma   90.00
#
_symmetry.space_group_name_H-M   'P 1'
#
loop_
_entity.id
_entity.type
_entity.pdbx_description
1 polymer ?
#
loop_
_entity_poly.entity_id
_entity_poly.type
_entity_poly.pdbx_seq_one_letter_code
_entity_poly.pdbx_strand_id
1 'polypeptide(L)'
;MFPLRGLTSTPLPPLHLKTSHPLPQLNATISNAITNKFSISDEDLESRGFNLHRKIADLNLDHLNKVFVAVGFPRRDPQKIRLALENTNSLLWVEYKKTQKPVAFARATGDGVFNAIIWDVVVDPSFQGIGLGKAVMERLMEELLEKGIINIALYSEPRVLGFYRPLGFVADPDGIKGMAKEGTVNAGFEINAVRHNTAGQGKPKIRNEASPGELCLAQVMLA
;
A
#
# COMPACT_ATOMS: atom_id res chain seq x y z
N MET A 1 51.94 -4.27 53.63
CA MET A 1 50.66 -3.79 54.16
C MET A 1 50.56 -2.30 53.82
N PHE A 2 50.00 -1.98 52.64
CA PHE A 2 49.81 -0.62 52.12
C PHE A 2 48.30 -0.32 52.11
N PRO A 3 47.83 0.87 52.53
CA PRO A 3 46.40 1.13 52.64
C PRO A 3 45.80 1.49 51.28
N LEU A 4 44.67 0.85 50.96
CA LEU A 4 43.77 1.22 49.86
C LEU A 4 43.10 2.56 50.19
N ARG A 5 43.38 3.60 49.39
CA ARG A 5 42.57 4.84 49.40
C ARG A 5 41.38 4.64 48.45
N GLY A 6 40.17 4.80 49.00
CA GLY A 6 38.92 4.74 48.26
C GLY A 6 38.80 5.87 47.24
N LEU A 7 38.41 5.51 46.02
CA LEU A 7 37.96 6.45 44.99
C LEU A 7 36.54 6.87 45.31
N THR A 8 36.34 8.10 45.77
CA THR A 8 35.01 8.71 45.85
C THR A 8 34.60 9.18 44.46
N SER A 9 33.51 8.63 43.91
CA SER A 9 32.95 9.13 42.65
C SER A 9 32.31 10.48 42.92
N THR A 10 32.74 11.50 42.18
CA THR A 10 32.03 12.77 42.09
C THR A 10 31.00 12.64 40.97
N PRO A 11 29.74 13.09 41.16
CA PRO A 11 28.76 13.07 40.09
C PRO A 11 29.13 14.14 39.04
N LEU A 12 29.11 13.74 37.76
CA LEU A 12 29.29 14.66 36.64
C LEU A 12 28.17 15.73 36.63
N PRO A 13 28.48 16.99 36.27
CA PRO A 13 27.46 18.01 36.15
C PRO A 13 26.51 17.70 34.97
N PRO A 14 25.23 18.11 35.05
CA PRO A 14 24.30 17.90 33.95
C PRO A 14 24.70 18.74 32.74
N LEU A 15 24.92 18.08 31.60
CA LEU A 15 25.08 18.73 30.29
C LEU A 15 23.76 19.38 29.88
N HIS A 16 23.66 20.70 30.07
CA HIS A 16 22.59 21.50 29.47
C HIS A 16 22.83 21.60 27.96
N LEU A 17 22.17 20.76 27.18
CA LEU A 17 22.10 20.90 25.72
C LEU A 17 21.13 22.05 25.40
N LYS A 18 21.67 23.24 25.09
CA LYS A 18 20.88 24.32 24.49
C LYS A 18 20.60 23.97 23.02
N THR A 19 19.52 23.26 22.75
CA THR A 19 18.97 23.16 21.39
C THR A 19 18.00 24.31 21.16
N SER A 20 18.52 25.49 20.84
CA SER A 20 17.73 26.57 20.22
C SER A 20 18.21 26.79 18.79
N HIS A 21 18.04 25.77 17.96
CA HIS A 21 17.99 25.96 16.51
C HIS A 21 16.63 25.45 16.04
N PRO A 22 15.77 26.33 15.50
CA PRO A 22 14.58 25.87 14.80
C PRO A 22 15.06 24.97 13.65
N LEU A 23 14.44 23.79 13.51
CA LEU A 23 14.54 23.00 12.30
C LEU A 23 14.24 23.94 11.10
N PRO A 24 15.01 23.88 10.00
CA PRO A 24 14.70 24.66 8.81
C PRO A 24 13.26 24.35 8.42
N GLN A 25 12.40 25.36 8.43
CA GLN A 25 11.03 25.21 7.97
C GLN A 25 11.08 24.89 6.47
N LEU A 26 10.87 23.61 6.14
CA LEU A 26 10.64 23.09 4.79
C LEU A 26 9.30 23.60 4.20
N ASN A 27 8.69 24.62 4.79
CA ASN A 27 7.30 24.98 4.57
C ASN A 27 7.13 25.94 3.39
N ALA A 28 8.14 26.75 3.03
CA ALA A 28 7.95 27.79 2.01
C ALA A 28 7.98 27.26 0.56
N THR A 29 8.71 26.19 0.27
CA THR A 29 8.83 25.66 -1.11
C THR A 29 7.73 24.66 -1.44
N ILE A 30 7.19 23.94 -0.45
CA ILE A 30 6.09 22.98 -0.65
C ILE A 30 4.76 23.72 -0.90
N SER A 31 4.53 24.85 -0.23
CA SER A 31 3.23 25.55 -0.27
C SER A 31 2.88 26.19 -1.62
N ASN A 32 3.86 26.60 -2.43
CA ASN A 32 3.58 27.28 -3.70
C ASN A 32 3.32 26.34 -4.89
N ALA A 33 3.44 25.02 -4.73
CA ALA A 33 3.11 24.03 -5.77
C ALA A 33 1.65 23.55 -5.71
N ILE A 34 0.88 23.95 -4.69
CA ILE A 34 -0.40 23.33 -4.30
C ILE A 34 -1.62 23.94 -5.02
N THR A 35 -1.45 24.95 -5.89
CA THR A 35 -2.58 25.60 -6.57
C THR A 35 -3.24 24.74 -7.66
N ASN A 36 -2.69 23.56 -7.97
CA ASN A 36 -3.36 22.47 -8.70
C ASN A 36 -3.19 21.17 -7.89
N LYS A 37 -3.87 21.07 -6.75
CA LYS A 37 -3.68 20.01 -5.73
C LYS A 37 -3.87 18.59 -6.29
N PHE A 38 -4.81 18.38 -7.21
CA PHE A 38 -5.09 17.09 -7.85
C PHE A 38 -5.26 17.22 -9.37
N SER A 39 -4.92 16.15 -10.10
CA SER A 39 -5.13 16.07 -11.55
C SER A 39 -6.60 16.00 -11.96
N ILE A 40 -7.46 15.54 -11.05
CA ILE A 40 -8.93 15.54 -11.17
C ILE A 40 -9.46 16.05 -9.84
N SER A 41 -10.22 17.15 -9.82
CA SER A 41 -10.79 17.71 -8.58
C SER A 41 -11.93 16.83 -8.03
N ASP A 42 -12.37 17.10 -6.80
CA ASP A 42 -13.52 16.39 -6.22
C ASP A 42 -14.83 16.75 -6.97
N GLU A 43 -14.97 18.00 -7.40
CA GLU A 43 -16.11 18.47 -8.21
C GLU A 43 -16.13 17.83 -9.60
N ASP A 44 -14.96 17.63 -10.22
CA ASP A 44 -14.84 16.93 -11.50
C ASP A 44 -15.19 15.45 -11.37
N LEU A 45 -14.76 14.78 -10.29
CA LEU A 45 -15.21 13.41 -10.01
C LEU A 45 -16.74 13.36 -9.85
N GLU A 46 -17.28 14.30 -9.08
CA GLU A 46 -18.71 14.34 -8.79
C GLU A 46 -19.56 14.57 -10.05
N SER A 47 -19.17 15.54 -10.89
CA SER A 47 -19.85 15.86 -12.15
C SER A 47 -19.82 14.69 -13.15
N ARG A 48 -18.79 13.84 -13.06
CA ARG A 48 -18.65 12.60 -13.84
C ARG A 48 -19.43 11.42 -13.26
N GLY A 49 -20.16 11.63 -12.16
CA GLY A 49 -21.00 10.61 -11.54
C GLY A 49 -20.25 9.71 -10.56
N PHE A 50 -19.17 10.19 -9.96
CA PHE A 50 -18.41 9.44 -8.96
C PHE A 50 -18.54 10.07 -7.57
N ASN A 51 -18.61 9.25 -6.53
CA ASN A 51 -18.48 9.69 -5.14
C ASN A 51 -17.13 9.25 -4.58
N LEU A 52 -16.44 10.13 -3.88
CA LEU A 52 -15.21 9.81 -3.17
C LEU A 52 -15.53 9.51 -1.70
N HIS A 53 -14.95 8.43 -1.19
CA HIS A 53 -15.10 8.01 0.20
C HIS A 53 -13.72 7.80 0.84
N ARG A 54 -13.57 8.21 2.10
CA ARG A 54 -12.35 8.05 2.91
C ARG A 54 -12.49 7.09 4.09
N LYS A 55 -13.68 6.48 4.23
CA LYS A 55 -14.02 5.56 5.32
C LYS A 55 -14.57 4.28 4.74
N ILE A 56 -14.51 3.21 5.52
CA ILE A 56 -15.04 1.90 5.14
C ILE A 56 -16.56 1.81 5.25
N ALA A 57 -17.22 2.84 5.79
CA ALA A 57 -18.67 2.93 5.82
C ALA A 57 -19.24 2.78 4.41
N ASP A 58 -20.32 2.01 4.27
CA ASP A 58 -21.02 1.74 3.01
C ASP A 58 -20.23 0.97 1.93
N LEU A 59 -18.97 0.64 2.19
CA LEU A 59 -18.16 -0.17 1.28
C LEU A 59 -18.60 -1.64 1.31
N ASN A 60 -19.31 -2.05 0.26
CA ASN A 60 -19.68 -3.46 0.08
C ASN A 60 -18.44 -4.32 -0.28
N LEU A 61 -18.03 -5.19 0.65
CA LEU A 61 -16.82 -6.00 0.50
C LEU A 61 -16.90 -7.07 -0.58
N ASP A 62 -18.11 -7.56 -0.91
CA ASP A 62 -18.29 -8.49 -2.02
C ASP A 62 -18.10 -7.77 -3.37
N HIS A 63 -18.53 -6.52 -3.48
CA HIS A 63 -18.26 -5.69 -4.65
C HIS A 63 -16.77 -5.33 -4.76
N LEU A 64 -16.12 -4.95 -3.67
CA LEU A 64 -14.67 -4.73 -3.67
C LEU A 64 -13.90 -5.99 -4.10
N ASN A 65 -14.29 -7.17 -3.60
CA ASN A 65 -13.73 -8.45 -4.03
C ASN A 65 -13.89 -8.71 -5.52
N LYS A 66 -15.03 -8.31 -6.11
CA LYS A 66 -15.22 -8.43 -7.57
C LYS A 66 -14.23 -7.56 -8.33
N VAL A 67 -13.93 -6.35 -7.85
CA VAL A 67 -12.89 -5.48 -8.43
C VAL A 67 -11.51 -6.13 -8.31
N PHE A 68 -11.16 -6.66 -7.14
CA PHE A 68 -9.89 -7.39 -6.94
C PHE A 68 -9.73 -8.53 -7.95
N VAL A 69 -10.75 -9.40 -8.08
CA VAL A 69 -10.71 -10.51 -9.04
C VAL A 69 -10.61 -10.01 -10.49
N ALA A 70 -11.35 -8.95 -10.83
CA ALA A 70 -11.35 -8.39 -12.18
C ALA A 70 -9.98 -7.85 -12.62
N VAL A 71 -9.14 -7.38 -11.69
CA VAL A 71 -7.77 -6.91 -11.97
C VAL A 71 -6.71 -8.00 -11.79
N GLY A 72 -7.13 -9.25 -11.56
CA GLY A 72 -6.25 -10.40 -11.44
C GLY A 72 -5.73 -10.69 -10.03
N PHE A 73 -6.25 -10.04 -8.99
CA PHE A 73 -5.92 -10.41 -7.61
C PHE A 73 -6.69 -11.66 -7.19
N PRO A 74 -6.16 -12.44 -6.23
CA PRO A 74 -6.92 -13.54 -5.65
C PRO A 74 -8.16 -13.00 -4.95
N ARG A 75 -9.26 -13.74 -5.04
CA ARG A 75 -10.44 -13.50 -4.19
C ARG A 75 -10.04 -13.69 -2.74
N ARG A 76 -10.43 -12.76 -1.88
CA ARG A 76 -10.10 -12.79 -0.44
C ARG A 76 -11.36 -13.07 0.39
N ASP A 77 -11.17 -13.70 1.54
CA ASP A 77 -12.23 -13.85 2.54
C ASP A 77 -12.74 -12.46 2.99
N PRO A 78 -14.05 -12.15 2.85
CA PRO A 78 -14.61 -10.88 3.28
C PRO A 78 -14.34 -10.53 4.75
N GLN A 79 -14.27 -11.51 5.66
CA GLN A 79 -13.95 -11.26 7.06
C GLN A 79 -12.50 -10.79 7.23
N LYS A 80 -11.58 -11.40 6.48
CA LYS A 80 -10.16 -10.98 6.49
C LYS A 80 -9.96 -9.61 5.83
N ILE A 81 -10.71 -9.31 4.77
CA ILE A 81 -10.73 -7.96 4.19
C ILE A 81 -11.18 -6.97 5.26
N ARG A 82 -12.34 -7.21 5.90
CA ARG A 82 -12.86 -6.33 6.95
C ARG A 82 -11.81 -6.04 8.01
N LEU A 83 -11.19 -7.08 8.56
CA LEU A 83 -10.15 -6.93 9.58
C LEU A 83 -8.95 -6.13 9.07
N ALA A 84 -8.50 -6.36 7.83
CA ALA A 84 -7.41 -5.59 7.22
C ALA A 84 -7.78 -4.12 7.05
N LEU A 85 -9.03 -3.81 6.68
CA LEU A 85 -9.52 -2.45 6.52
C LEU A 85 -9.69 -1.73 7.87
N GLU A 86 -10.12 -2.43 8.92
CA GLU A 86 -10.20 -1.89 10.28
C GLU A 86 -8.82 -1.54 10.86
N ASN A 87 -7.76 -2.22 10.40
CA ASN A 87 -6.37 -1.94 10.76
C ASN A 87 -5.66 -1.04 9.72
N THR A 88 -6.41 -0.41 8.82
CA THR A 88 -5.88 0.51 7.81
C THR A 88 -6.11 1.95 8.26
N ASN A 89 -5.04 2.73 8.33
CA ASN A 89 -5.08 4.11 8.83
C ASN A 89 -5.31 5.18 7.76
N SER A 90 -5.16 4.84 6.47
CA SER A 90 -5.38 5.74 5.34
C SER A 90 -5.96 4.94 4.18
N LEU A 91 -7.15 5.31 3.71
CA LEU A 91 -7.91 4.56 2.71
C LEU A 91 -8.83 5.48 1.93
N LEU A 92 -8.92 5.24 0.63
CA LEU A 92 -9.87 5.91 -0.25
C LEU A 92 -10.52 4.91 -1.19
N TRP A 93 -11.76 5.20 -1.55
CA TRP A 93 -12.43 4.49 -2.63
C TRP A 93 -13.40 5.39 -3.38
N VAL A 94 -13.63 5.05 -4.63
CA VAL A 94 -14.52 5.77 -5.54
C VAL A 94 -15.72 4.87 -5.84
N GLU A 95 -16.91 5.39 -5.60
CA GLU A 95 -18.17 4.78 -5.99
C GLU A 95 -18.65 5.35 -7.33
N TYR A 96 -19.22 4.51 -8.18
CA TYR A 96 -19.98 4.99 -9.33
C TYR A 96 -21.47 5.18 -8.98
N LYS A 97 -21.96 6.43 -9.01
CA LYS A 97 -23.30 6.82 -8.54
C LYS A 97 -24.42 5.98 -9.17
N LYS A 98 -24.31 5.64 -10.46
CA LYS A 98 -25.35 4.90 -11.20
C LYS A 98 -25.55 3.47 -10.68
N THR A 99 -24.49 2.82 -10.21
CA THR A 99 -24.53 1.41 -9.79
C THR A 99 -24.36 1.21 -8.29
N GLN A 100 -23.95 2.25 -7.56
CA GLN A 100 -23.64 2.20 -6.12
C GLN A 100 -22.58 1.11 -5.83
N LYS A 101 -21.55 1.05 -6.68
CA LYS A 101 -20.46 0.07 -6.57
C LYS A 101 -19.11 0.77 -6.47
N PRO A 102 -18.16 0.23 -5.68
CA PRO A 102 -16.77 0.66 -5.73
C PRO A 102 -16.19 0.35 -7.10
N VAL A 103 -15.52 1.32 -7.71
CA VAL A 103 -14.85 1.23 -9.01
C VAL A 103 -13.37 1.60 -8.95
N ALA A 104 -12.91 2.25 -7.88
CA ALA A 104 -11.50 2.40 -7.57
C ALA A 104 -11.29 2.34 -6.06
N PHE A 105 -10.13 1.86 -5.63
CA PHE A 105 -9.80 1.66 -4.22
C PHE A 105 -8.29 1.77 -4.01
N ALA A 106 -7.87 2.47 -2.96
CA ALA A 106 -6.49 2.52 -2.52
C ALA A 106 -6.39 2.49 -1.00
N ARG A 107 -5.38 1.80 -0.46
CA ARG A 107 -5.11 1.81 0.99
C ARG A 107 -3.63 1.77 1.34
N ALA A 108 -3.30 2.38 2.47
CA ALA A 108 -1.99 2.32 3.09
C ALA A 108 -2.07 1.98 4.58
N THR A 109 -1.05 1.30 5.09
CA THR A 109 -0.82 1.14 6.52
C THR A 109 0.56 1.65 6.88
N GLY A 110 0.78 1.95 8.15
CA GLY A 110 2.04 2.53 8.61
C GLY A 110 2.07 2.67 10.12
N ASP A 111 3.18 3.17 10.64
CA ASP A 111 3.33 3.52 12.07
C ASP A 111 2.60 4.83 12.44
N GLY A 112 2.08 5.55 11.45
CA GLY A 112 1.35 6.81 11.63
C GLY A 112 2.26 8.02 11.88
N VAL A 113 3.58 7.85 11.78
CA VAL A 113 4.56 8.91 12.11
C VAL A 113 5.66 9.01 11.05
N PHE A 114 6.31 7.90 10.70
CA PHE A 114 7.50 7.88 9.86
C PHE A 114 7.29 7.14 8.55
N ASN A 115 6.62 5.99 8.58
CA ASN A 115 6.59 5.05 7.47
C ASN A 115 5.16 4.66 7.09
N ALA A 116 4.91 4.57 5.78
CA ALA A 116 3.71 3.95 5.23
C ALA A 116 4.03 3.03 4.05
N ILE A 117 3.24 1.98 3.92
CA ILE A 117 3.24 1.08 2.77
C ILE A 117 1.85 1.12 2.13
N ILE A 118 1.78 1.43 0.84
CA ILE A 118 0.57 1.31 0.03
C ILE A 118 0.44 -0.14 -0.41
N TRP A 119 -0.71 -0.75 -0.13
CA TRP A 119 -0.91 -2.20 -0.31
C TRP A 119 -1.75 -2.55 -1.53
N ASP A 120 -3.00 -2.08 -1.54
CA ASP A 120 -3.94 -2.37 -2.61
C ASP A 120 -4.21 -1.05 -3.33
N VAL A 121 -4.00 -1.03 -4.65
CA VAL A 121 -4.44 0.05 -5.55
C VAL A 121 -5.09 -0.64 -6.74
N VAL A 122 -6.39 -0.45 -6.90
CA VAL A 122 -7.17 -1.12 -7.95
C VAL A 122 -8.18 -0.18 -8.57
N VAL A 123 -8.39 -0.36 -9.86
CA VAL A 123 -9.45 0.30 -10.64
C VAL A 123 -10.17 -0.78 -11.44
N ASP A 124 -11.50 -0.80 -11.38
CA ASP A 124 -12.32 -1.67 -12.21
C ASP A 124 -11.92 -1.50 -13.68
N PRO A 125 -11.68 -2.59 -14.44
CA PRO A 125 -11.21 -2.49 -15.83
C PRO A 125 -12.06 -1.59 -16.73
N SER A 126 -13.36 -1.49 -16.47
CA SER A 126 -14.28 -0.64 -17.24
C SER A 126 -14.09 0.86 -16.97
N PHE A 127 -13.32 1.20 -15.94
CA PHE A 127 -13.07 2.55 -15.46
C PHE A 127 -11.57 2.88 -15.43
N GLN A 128 -10.72 2.08 -16.10
CA GLN A 128 -9.30 2.38 -16.28
C GLN A 128 -9.07 3.40 -17.40
N GLY A 129 -7.91 4.05 -17.41
CA GLY A 129 -7.54 5.04 -18.44
C GLY A 129 -8.28 6.39 -18.36
N ILE A 130 -9.23 6.55 -17.42
CA ILE A 130 -9.97 7.80 -17.21
C ILE A 130 -9.50 8.59 -15.97
N GLY A 131 -8.38 8.16 -15.38
CA GLY A 131 -7.66 8.84 -14.29
C GLY A 131 -8.06 8.49 -12.86
N LEU A 132 -8.96 7.52 -12.62
CA LEU A 132 -9.39 7.17 -11.26
C LEU A 132 -8.25 6.63 -10.38
N GLY A 133 -7.35 5.82 -10.94
CA GLY A 133 -6.18 5.32 -10.22
C GLY A 133 -5.28 6.45 -9.74
N LYS A 134 -5.05 7.45 -10.61
CA LYS A 134 -4.30 8.67 -10.25
C LYS A 134 -5.03 9.46 -9.16
N ALA A 135 -6.35 9.63 -9.29
CA ALA A 135 -7.16 10.39 -8.35
C ALA A 135 -7.12 9.81 -6.92
N VAL A 136 -7.22 8.48 -6.76
CA VAL A 136 -7.10 7.85 -5.43
C VAL A 136 -5.67 7.90 -4.88
N MET A 137 -4.66 7.76 -5.74
CA MET A 137 -3.25 7.82 -5.33
C MET A 137 -2.83 9.20 -4.87
N GLU A 138 -3.14 10.25 -5.61
CA GLU A 138 -2.77 11.63 -5.24
C GLU A 138 -3.35 12.01 -3.87
N ARG A 139 -4.63 11.68 -3.63
CA ARG A 139 -5.32 11.93 -2.36
C ARG A 139 -4.78 11.07 -1.21
N LEU A 140 -4.40 9.82 -1.49
CA LEU A 140 -3.81 8.94 -0.48
C LEU A 140 -2.42 9.46 -0.06
N MET A 141 -1.59 9.83 -1.04
CA MET A 141 -0.25 10.37 -0.77
C MET A 141 -0.33 11.70 -0.03
N GLU A 142 -1.22 12.59 -0.43
CA GLU A 142 -1.46 13.83 0.29
C GLU A 142 -1.82 13.60 1.75
N GLU A 143 -2.78 12.70 2.02
CA GLU A 143 -3.19 12.41 3.40
C GLU A 143 -2.02 11.90 4.24
N LEU A 144 -1.14 11.08 3.65
CA LEU A 144 0.08 10.61 4.32
C LEU A 144 1.08 11.75 4.56
N LEU A 145 1.29 12.62 3.58
CA LEU A 145 2.20 13.76 3.69
C LEU A 145 1.70 14.81 4.69
N GLU A 146 0.39 15.06 4.75
CA GLU A 146 -0.24 15.94 5.74
C GLU A 146 -0.07 15.40 7.17
N LYS A 147 0.04 14.07 7.33
CA LYS A 147 0.41 13.41 8.60
C LYS A 147 1.91 13.49 8.92
N GLY A 148 2.73 14.06 8.02
CA GLY A 148 4.19 14.13 8.16
C GLY A 148 4.93 12.85 7.75
N ILE A 149 4.24 11.87 7.16
CA ILE A 149 4.82 10.60 6.74
C ILE A 149 5.48 10.80 5.37
N ILE A 150 6.82 10.86 5.36
CA ILE A 150 7.60 11.10 4.14
C ILE A 150 8.16 9.81 3.52
N ASN A 151 8.28 8.71 4.29
CA ASN A 151 8.74 7.44 3.77
C ASN A 151 7.54 6.58 3.36
N ILE A 152 7.17 6.67 2.07
CA ILE A 152 6.02 5.97 1.49
C ILE A 152 6.52 4.96 0.47
N ALA A 153 6.31 3.67 0.74
CA ALA A 153 6.71 2.58 -0.14
C ALA A 153 5.50 1.87 -0.76
N LEU A 154 5.73 1.21 -1.89
CA LEU A 154 4.78 0.28 -2.49
C LEU A 154 5.56 -0.82 -3.22
N TYR A 155 4.90 -1.95 -3.47
CA TYR A 155 5.44 -3.02 -4.30
C TYR A 155 4.67 -3.05 -5.60
N SER A 156 5.38 -3.13 -6.71
CA SER A 156 4.79 -2.96 -8.04
C SER A 156 5.37 -3.95 -9.02
N GLU A 157 4.57 -4.42 -9.96
CA GLU A 157 5.08 -5.23 -11.05
C GLU A 157 5.84 -4.36 -12.07
N PRO A 158 6.90 -4.88 -12.71
CA PRO A 158 7.72 -4.09 -13.63
C PRO A 158 6.93 -3.34 -14.71
N ARG A 159 5.84 -3.94 -15.20
CA ARG A 159 5.00 -3.38 -16.27
C ARG A 159 4.20 -2.14 -15.88
N VAL A 160 3.92 -1.93 -14.59
CA VAL A 160 3.11 -0.79 -14.12
C VAL A 160 3.95 0.34 -13.51
N LEU A 161 5.28 0.22 -13.49
CA LEU A 161 6.18 1.28 -13.00
C LEU A 161 5.96 2.63 -13.72
N GLY A 162 5.55 2.60 -14.99
CA GLY A 162 5.22 3.80 -15.77
C GLY A 162 4.07 4.62 -15.18
N PHE A 163 3.14 4.00 -14.44
CA PHE A 163 2.06 4.69 -13.75
C PHE A 163 2.54 5.38 -12.47
N TYR A 164 3.45 4.74 -11.71
CA TYR A 164 3.94 5.26 -10.42
C TYR A 164 5.04 6.32 -10.58
N ARG A 165 5.83 6.27 -11.66
CA ARG A 165 6.93 7.21 -11.87
C ARG A 165 6.49 8.68 -11.92
N PRO A 166 5.43 9.07 -12.65
CA PRO A 166 4.92 10.44 -12.62
C PRO A 166 4.38 10.90 -11.26
N LEU A 167 4.10 9.96 -10.35
CA LEU A 167 3.66 10.22 -8.98
C LEU A 167 4.84 10.39 -8.00
N GLY A 168 6.08 10.37 -8.49
CA GLY A 168 7.29 10.57 -7.68
C GLY A 168 7.90 9.29 -7.11
N PHE A 169 7.33 8.11 -7.39
CA PHE A 169 7.93 6.85 -6.96
C PHE A 169 9.14 6.47 -7.82
N VAL A 170 10.16 5.95 -7.16
CA VAL A 170 11.39 5.44 -7.78
C VAL A 170 11.55 3.97 -7.39
N ALA A 171 11.89 3.13 -8.37
CA ALA A 171 12.20 1.72 -8.13
C ALA A 171 13.64 1.58 -7.62
N ASP A 172 13.85 0.72 -6.62
CA ASP A 172 15.15 0.39 -6.02
C ASP A 172 16.04 1.62 -5.70
N PRO A 173 15.53 2.62 -4.93
CA PRO A 173 16.34 3.78 -4.55
C PRO A 173 17.58 3.32 -3.78
N ASP A 174 18.76 3.82 -4.19
CA ASP A 174 20.06 3.46 -3.63
C ASP A 174 20.36 1.94 -3.59
N GLY A 175 19.72 1.17 -4.48
CA GLY A 175 19.88 -0.28 -4.54
C GLY A 175 19.15 -1.05 -3.42
N ILE A 176 18.28 -0.40 -2.64
CA ILE A 176 17.42 -1.06 -1.65
C ILE A 176 16.50 -2.05 -2.36
N LYS A 177 16.42 -3.28 -1.83
CA LYS A 177 15.57 -4.34 -2.37
C LYS A 177 14.46 -4.70 -1.39
N GLY A 178 13.23 -4.74 -1.90
CA GLY A 178 12.12 -5.36 -1.19
C GLY A 178 12.35 -6.86 -1.08
N MET A 179 12.30 -7.40 0.14
CA MET A 179 12.51 -8.82 0.42
C MET A 179 11.25 -9.40 1.03
N ALA A 180 10.77 -10.54 0.51
CA ALA A 180 9.66 -11.29 1.08
C ALA A 180 10.17 -12.65 1.56
N LYS A 181 9.72 -13.09 2.74
CA LYS A 181 10.00 -14.43 3.25
C LYS A 181 9.00 -15.42 2.67
N GLU A 182 9.48 -16.44 1.96
CA GLU A 182 8.64 -17.56 1.56
C GLU A 182 8.12 -18.31 2.80
N GLY A 183 6.82 -18.58 2.82
CA GLY A 183 6.18 -19.35 3.87
C GLY A 183 6.18 -20.83 3.53
N THR A 184 6.67 -21.67 4.44
CA THR A 184 6.38 -23.10 4.42
C THR A 184 4.99 -23.30 5.06
N VAL A 185 3.97 -23.54 4.24
CA VAL A 185 2.71 -24.09 4.78
C VAL A 185 2.95 -25.56 5.11
N ASN A 186 3.13 -25.89 6.39
CA ASN A 186 2.89 -27.25 6.88
C ASN A 186 1.37 -27.49 6.87
N ALA A 187 0.80 -27.69 5.69
CA ALA A 187 -0.53 -28.23 5.57
C ALA A 187 -0.43 -29.73 5.86
N GLY A 188 -0.90 -30.16 7.02
CA GLY A 188 -1.15 -31.56 7.34
C GLY A 188 -2.25 -32.14 6.48
N PHE A 189 -1.96 -32.35 5.19
CA PHE A 189 -2.76 -33.10 4.23
C PHE A 189 -1.80 -33.86 3.33
N GLU A 190 -1.96 -35.19 3.27
CA GLU A 190 -1.06 -36.11 2.59
C GLU A 190 -0.77 -35.68 1.15
N ILE A 191 0.51 -35.39 0.88
CA ILE A 191 1.06 -35.37 -0.46
C ILE A 191 1.17 -36.80 -0.96
N ASN A 192 0.15 -37.27 -1.70
CA ASN A 192 0.39 -38.38 -2.63
C ASN A 192 1.33 -37.87 -3.72
N ALA A 193 2.62 -38.12 -3.50
CA ALA A 193 3.68 -37.89 -4.48
C ALA A 193 3.39 -38.74 -5.73
N VAL A 194 2.86 -38.12 -6.77
CA VAL A 194 2.88 -38.71 -8.11
C VAL A 194 4.34 -38.73 -8.54
N ARG A 195 4.96 -39.92 -8.43
CA ARG A 195 6.23 -40.23 -9.07
C ARG A 195 6.12 -39.88 -10.55
N HIS A 196 7.07 -39.10 -11.06
CA HIS A 196 7.24 -38.88 -12.48
C HIS A 196 7.33 -40.23 -13.20
N ASN A 197 6.34 -40.53 -14.04
CA ASN A 197 6.52 -41.48 -15.12
C ASN A 197 6.65 -40.66 -16.41
N THR A 198 7.80 -40.79 -17.04
CA THR A 198 8.15 -40.25 -18.34
C THR A 198 7.21 -40.78 -19.43
N ALA A 199 6.99 -39.94 -20.44
CA ALA A 199 6.34 -40.20 -21.73
C ALA A 199 4.82 -39.98 -21.83
N GLY A 200 4.43 -39.16 -22.82
CA GLY A 200 3.09 -39.21 -23.41
C GLY A 200 2.39 -37.85 -23.54
N GLN A 201 2.25 -37.41 -24.78
CA GLN A 201 1.53 -36.25 -25.30
C GLN A 201 0.16 -35.96 -24.63
N GLY A 202 -0.10 -34.67 -24.34
CA GLY A 202 -1.44 -34.15 -24.03
C GLY A 202 -1.40 -32.64 -23.74
N LYS A 203 -2.19 -31.84 -24.46
CA LYS A 203 -2.27 -30.37 -24.35
C LYS A 203 -2.54 -29.92 -22.90
N PRO A 204 -1.94 -28.81 -22.41
CA PRO A 204 -2.22 -28.32 -21.07
C PRO A 204 -3.65 -27.76 -21.00
N LYS A 205 -4.45 -28.31 -20.09
CA LYS A 205 -5.75 -27.79 -19.68
C LYS A 205 -5.49 -26.69 -18.65
N ILE A 206 -5.84 -25.44 -18.98
CA ILE A 206 -5.73 -24.32 -18.05
C ILE A 206 -6.67 -24.59 -16.87
N ARG A 207 -6.10 -24.85 -15.69
CA ARG A 207 -6.79 -24.79 -14.40
C ARG A 207 -6.35 -23.50 -13.72
N ASN A 208 -7.28 -22.56 -13.58
CA ASN A 208 -7.13 -21.39 -12.71
C ASN A 208 -7.43 -21.85 -11.26
N GLU A 209 -6.45 -22.45 -10.61
CA GLU A 209 -6.48 -22.63 -9.16
C GLU A 209 -5.18 -22.00 -8.63
N ALA A 210 -5.30 -20.84 -7.98
CA ALA A 210 -4.19 -20.20 -7.31
C ALA A 210 -3.65 -21.15 -6.23
N SER A 211 -2.34 -21.42 -6.29
CA SER A 211 -1.64 -22.30 -5.38
C SER A 211 -1.70 -21.77 -3.93
N PRO A 212 -1.79 -22.63 -2.89
CA PRO A 212 -1.84 -22.22 -1.47
C PRO A 212 -0.59 -21.51 -0.93
N GLY A 213 0.32 -21.03 -1.78
CA GLY A 213 1.56 -20.35 -1.44
C GLY A 213 1.70 -18.92 -1.98
N GLU A 214 0.68 -18.35 -2.64
CA GLU A 214 0.69 -16.92 -3.02
C GLU A 214 0.42 -16.04 -1.79
N LEU A 215 1.42 -15.99 -0.91
CA LEU A 215 1.54 -14.98 0.12
C LEU A 215 1.45 -13.61 -0.54
N CYS A 216 0.38 -12.88 -0.22
CA CYS A 216 0.21 -11.44 -0.05
C CYS A 216 1.44 -10.55 -0.37
N LEU A 217 2.04 -10.70 -1.55
CA LEU A 217 2.87 -9.67 -2.14
C LEU A 217 1.86 -8.60 -2.54
N ALA A 218 1.99 -7.43 -1.90
CA ALA A 218 1.20 -6.26 -2.19
C ALA A 218 1.12 -6.10 -3.70
N GLN A 219 -0.04 -6.41 -4.25
CA GLN A 219 -0.21 -6.42 -5.67
C GLN A 219 -0.85 -5.09 -5.99
N VAL A 220 -0.14 -4.34 -6.80
CA VAL A 220 -0.51 -3.02 -7.23
C VAL A 220 -0.57 -3.17 -8.75
N MET A 221 -1.76 -3.49 -9.26
CA MET A 221 -1.98 -3.75 -10.68
C MET A 221 -3.08 -2.84 -11.22
N LEU A 222 -2.72 -2.22 -12.34
CA LEU A 222 -3.58 -1.54 -13.31
C LEU A 222 -4.30 -0.28 -12.79
N ALA A 223 -3.85 0.84 -13.34
CA ALA A 223 -4.54 2.13 -13.40
C ALA A 223 -4.62 2.56 -14.87
#